data_AF-A0A2M7AWV7-F1
#
_entry.id   AF-A0A2M7AWV7-F1
#
_cell.length_a   1.000
_cell.length_b   1.000
_cell.length_c   1.000
_cell.angle_alpha   90.00
_cell.angle_beta   90.00
_cell.angle_gamma   90.00
#
_symmetry.space_group_name_H-M   'P 1'
#
loop_
_entity.id
_entity.type
_entity.pdbx_description
1 polymer ?
#
loop_
_entity_poly.entity_id
_entity_poly.type
_entity_poly.pdbx_seq_one_letter_code
_entity_poly.pdbx_strand_id
1 'polypeptide(L)'
;MTTHVFIVDSTTFKLHLEYLFAGTGAKDNKIDFNNNQTTSLHPTTENMLVGMIADGSRIRRGDQIIFYLQQEFSKKIFEGKFFGIFKAKNDWLFLDNNDRQQYIKNELGKSLTFRTLIEPYKIYAEGVTEWEALDEIKNMTSPNQMLWSLIYRKLKGNRGNTMITIYEAERLTQLIRNKNNRTELNCENKALSFDPMVQKIICLVERPRAYAGRQEAINLLPRLIAKYQDGNSFESHLQAYITKNLGKGTNKSLEEVILDGAEIEWLGNEVSCGVGMQRIDVMPSVIKNNQRVVIPIELKAVEADEKNTVQIQRYVDWIEQYYIPNRQSDIEPVLVAKKTENKQSNAYLRLIDSFNRFNKVNNNRCNPLKFIEFSIDGDGLMFEKVIY
;
A
#
# COMPACT_ATOMS: atom_id res chain seq x y z
N MET A 1 -4.20 -3.52 -11.97
CA MET A 1 -4.45 -2.16 -11.48
C MET A 1 -4.75 -2.24 -9.99
N THR A 2 -3.98 -1.54 -9.17
CA THR A 2 -4.20 -1.51 -7.71
C THR A 2 -5.27 -0.48 -7.38
N THR A 3 -6.03 -0.71 -6.30
CA THR A 3 -6.96 0.29 -5.76
C THR A 3 -6.50 0.71 -4.37
N HIS A 4 -6.46 2.02 -4.15
CA HIS A 4 -6.04 2.64 -2.91
C HIS A 4 -7.20 3.42 -2.29
N VAL A 5 -7.41 3.23 -1.00
CA VAL A 5 -8.45 3.88 -0.21
C VAL A 5 -7.82 4.95 0.67
N PHE A 6 -8.12 6.21 0.37
CA PHE A 6 -7.63 7.37 1.11
C PHE A 6 -8.61 7.79 2.19
N ILE A 7 -8.09 8.04 3.38
CA ILE A 7 -8.89 8.31 4.57
C ILE A 7 -9.03 9.82 4.74
N VAL A 8 -10.27 10.31 4.76
CA VAL A 8 -10.56 11.74 4.76
C VAL A 8 -11.64 12.10 5.78
N ASP A 9 -11.58 13.32 6.28
CA ASP A 9 -12.71 13.98 6.94
C ASP A 9 -13.46 14.84 5.91
N SER A 10 -14.58 15.42 6.30
CA SER A 10 -15.39 16.22 5.36
C SER A 10 -14.67 17.46 4.81
N THR A 11 -13.79 18.09 5.60
CA THR A 11 -13.02 19.27 5.19
C THR A 11 -12.01 18.89 4.13
N THR A 12 -11.19 17.88 4.41
CA THR A 12 -10.18 17.40 3.49
C THR A 12 -10.81 16.77 2.26
N PHE A 13 -11.86 15.96 2.40
CA PHE A 13 -12.53 15.34 1.26
C PHE A 13 -12.98 16.38 0.24
N LYS A 14 -13.61 17.48 0.68
CA LYS A 14 -13.97 18.61 -0.18
C LYS A 14 -12.76 19.14 -0.97
N LEU A 15 -11.65 19.41 -0.28
CA LEU A 15 -10.45 19.99 -0.89
C LEU A 15 -9.71 19.02 -1.82
N HIS A 16 -9.74 17.72 -1.52
CA HIS A 16 -9.22 16.68 -2.41
C HIS A 16 -9.93 16.69 -3.76
N LEU A 17 -11.26 16.88 -3.75
CA LEU A 17 -12.07 16.96 -4.96
C LEU A 17 -11.84 18.27 -5.73
N GLU A 18 -11.79 19.41 -5.03
CA GLU A 18 -11.65 20.73 -5.66
C GLU A 18 -10.29 20.93 -6.33
N TYR A 19 -9.23 20.35 -5.76
CA TYR A 19 -7.85 20.49 -6.23
C TYR A 19 -7.30 19.23 -6.91
N LEU A 20 -8.13 18.18 -7.06
CA LEU A 20 -7.80 16.92 -7.74
C LEU A 20 -6.48 16.31 -7.26
N PHE A 21 -6.34 16.13 -5.95
CA PHE A 21 -5.25 15.38 -5.35
C PHE A 21 -5.75 14.40 -4.28
N ALA A 22 -4.95 13.38 -3.98
CA ALA A 22 -5.09 12.48 -2.85
C ALA A 22 -3.92 12.66 -1.89
N GLY A 23 -4.17 12.82 -0.58
CA GLY A 23 -3.12 13.13 0.37
C GLY A 23 -3.32 12.55 1.76
N THR A 24 -2.21 12.30 2.44
CA THR A 24 -2.15 11.85 3.84
C THR A 24 -1.01 12.56 4.56
N GLY A 25 -1.10 12.66 5.89
CA GLY A 25 -0.07 13.28 6.72
C GLY A 25 -0.07 12.73 8.15
N ALA A 26 0.97 13.07 8.92
CA ALA A 26 1.17 12.57 10.27
C ALA A 26 1.36 13.74 11.25
N LYS A 27 0.25 14.34 11.68
CA LYS A 27 0.23 15.49 12.60
C LYS A 27 1.16 16.60 12.07
N ASP A 28 1.99 17.15 12.95
CA ASP A 28 2.90 18.25 12.64
C ASP A 28 4.32 17.82 12.25
N ASN A 29 4.54 16.54 11.95
CA ASN A 29 5.86 16.06 11.59
C ASN A 29 6.31 16.61 10.22
N LYS A 30 7.57 17.04 10.16
CA LYS A 30 8.26 17.46 8.95
C LYS A 30 9.24 16.36 8.53
N ILE A 31 9.36 16.11 7.23
CA ILE A 31 10.35 15.17 6.69
C ILE A 31 11.69 15.89 6.55
N ASP A 32 12.69 15.49 7.33
CA ASP A 32 14.06 16.04 7.28
C ASP A 32 15.10 15.06 6.69
N PHE A 33 14.69 13.81 6.44
CA PHE A 33 15.52 12.74 5.88
C PHE A 33 15.35 12.52 4.37
N ASN A 34 14.57 13.34 3.66
CA ASN A 34 14.45 13.23 2.20
C ASN A 34 15.76 13.66 1.53
N ASN A 35 16.37 12.79 0.70
CA ASN A 35 17.72 13.00 0.15
C ASN A 35 18.81 13.25 1.21
N ASN A 36 18.63 12.76 2.44
CA ASN A 36 19.56 13.01 3.55
C ASN A 36 19.86 11.73 4.32
N GLN A 37 21.08 11.60 4.83
CA GLN A 37 21.55 10.45 5.60
C GLN A 37 21.13 10.51 7.08
N THR A 38 20.84 11.71 7.59
CA THR A 38 20.53 11.95 9.00
C THR A 38 19.11 12.47 9.20
N THR A 39 18.61 12.36 10.43
CA THR A 39 17.32 12.89 10.87
C THR A 39 17.42 13.31 12.32
N SER A 40 16.66 14.34 12.68
CA SER A 40 16.43 14.76 14.06
C SER A 40 15.20 14.07 14.69
N LEU A 41 14.44 13.31 13.90
CA LEU A 41 13.22 12.65 14.35
C LEU A 41 13.53 11.45 15.24
N HIS A 42 12.68 11.23 16.23
CA HIS A 42 12.73 10.01 17.04
C HIS A 42 12.50 8.77 16.14
N PRO A 43 13.21 7.64 16.36
CA PRO A 43 13.13 6.45 15.50
C PRO A 43 11.70 5.93 15.27
N THR A 44 10.84 5.95 16.29
CA THR A 44 9.41 5.57 16.16
C THR A 44 8.66 6.48 15.18
N THR A 45 8.96 7.79 15.21
CA THR A 45 8.35 8.78 14.32
C THR A 45 8.88 8.61 12.90
N GLU A 46 10.19 8.42 12.73
CA GLU A 46 10.83 8.10 11.46
C GLU A 46 10.16 6.87 10.82
N ASN A 47 10.07 5.75 11.56
CA ASN A 47 9.50 4.51 11.05
C ASN A 47 8.01 4.65 10.65
N MET A 48 7.22 5.40 11.42
CA MET A 48 5.84 5.70 11.05
C MET A 48 5.78 6.46 9.72
N LEU A 49 6.58 7.52 9.55
CA LEU A 49 6.61 8.33 8.33
C LEU A 49 7.10 7.52 7.14
N VAL A 50 8.16 6.73 7.31
CA VAL A 50 8.67 5.81 6.28
C VAL A 50 7.64 4.77 5.90
N GLY A 51 6.85 4.25 6.86
CA GLY A 51 5.72 3.39 6.57
C GLY A 51 4.69 4.07 5.66
N MET A 52 4.36 5.33 5.91
CA MET A 52 3.44 6.09 5.04
C MET A 52 4.04 6.35 3.65
N ILE A 53 5.37 6.52 3.58
CA ILE A 53 6.09 6.62 2.30
C ILE A 53 6.03 5.29 1.55
N ALA A 54 6.21 4.15 2.23
CA ALA A 54 6.04 2.83 1.64
C ALA A 54 4.62 2.69 1.07
N ASP A 55 3.61 3.19 1.80
CA ASP A 55 2.24 3.14 1.34
C ASP A 55 1.98 3.97 0.07
N GLY A 56 2.64 5.11 -0.03
CA GLY A 56 2.60 5.94 -1.23
C GLY A 56 3.42 5.39 -2.39
N SER A 57 4.51 4.69 -2.08
CA SER A 57 5.49 4.20 -3.04
C SER A 57 4.99 3.01 -3.86
N ARG A 58 3.89 2.37 -3.47
CA ARG A 58 3.20 1.36 -4.30
C ARG A 58 2.23 1.95 -5.33
N ILE A 59 1.84 3.23 -5.23
CA ILE A 59 0.90 3.84 -6.18
C ILE A 59 1.55 3.89 -7.58
N ARG A 60 0.79 3.51 -8.59
CA ARG A 60 1.16 3.60 -10.01
C ARG A 60 0.18 4.49 -10.77
N ARG A 61 0.66 5.13 -11.84
CA ARG A 61 -0.22 5.86 -12.77
C ARG A 61 -1.35 4.93 -13.24
N GLY A 62 -2.57 5.43 -13.20
CA GLY A 62 -3.77 4.70 -13.60
C GLY A 62 -4.41 3.88 -12.48
N ASP A 63 -3.73 3.65 -11.34
CA ASP A 63 -4.34 3.00 -10.17
C ASP A 63 -5.61 3.73 -9.72
N GLN A 64 -6.58 2.97 -9.21
CA GLN A 64 -7.83 3.55 -8.72
C GLN A 64 -7.64 4.16 -7.34
N ILE A 65 -8.28 5.31 -7.12
CA ILE A 65 -8.36 5.97 -5.83
C ILE A 65 -9.82 6.08 -5.42
N ILE A 66 -10.14 5.58 -4.23
CA ILE A 66 -11.45 5.70 -3.58
C ILE A 66 -11.24 6.46 -2.27
N PHE A 67 -12.17 7.34 -1.92
CA PHE A 67 -12.13 8.06 -0.65
C PHE A 67 -13.03 7.38 0.38
N TYR A 68 -12.51 7.17 1.58
CA TYR A 68 -13.30 6.80 2.74
C TYR A 68 -13.45 8.00 3.66
N LEU A 69 -14.65 8.58 3.66
CA LEU A 69 -15.08 9.64 4.56
C LEU A 69 -15.35 9.03 5.95
N GLN A 70 -14.62 9.52 6.96
CA GLN A 70 -14.80 9.09 8.34
C GLN A 70 -16.08 9.64 8.95
N GLN A 71 -16.62 8.93 9.94
CA GLN A 71 -17.67 9.42 10.81
C GLN A 71 -17.20 10.72 11.52
N GLU A 72 -18.05 11.74 11.52
CA GLU A 72 -17.78 13.06 12.10
C GLU A 72 -19.09 13.62 12.69
N PHE A 73 -19.38 13.22 13.94
CA PHE A 73 -20.64 13.56 14.62
C PHE A 73 -20.90 15.07 14.72
N SER A 74 -19.85 15.88 14.92
CA SER A 74 -19.95 17.34 15.00
C SER A 74 -20.49 17.97 13.71
N LYS A 75 -20.34 17.29 12.57
CA LYS A 75 -20.88 17.71 11.26
C LYS A 75 -22.02 16.83 10.78
N LYS A 76 -22.67 16.10 11.69
CA LYS A 76 -23.82 15.22 11.41
C LYS A 76 -23.51 14.09 10.40
N ILE A 77 -22.26 13.67 10.31
CA ILE A 77 -21.84 12.50 9.54
C ILE A 77 -21.80 11.32 10.51
N PHE A 78 -22.93 10.63 10.63
CA PHE A 78 -23.14 9.56 11.61
C PHE A 78 -22.59 8.20 11.18
N GLU A 79 -22.15 8.05 9.93
CA GLU A 79 -21.61 6.80 9.42
C GLU A 79 -20.50 7.10 8.41
N GLY A 80 -19.43 6.29 8.42
CA GLY A 80 -18.40 6.39 7.40
C GLY A 80 -18.93 5.97 6.03
N LYS A 81 -18.34 6.51 4.97
CA LYS A 81 -18.80 6.27 3.59
C LYS A 81 -17.65 6.20 2.59
N PHE A 82 -17.77 5.32 1.60
CA PHE A 82 -16.85 5.17 0.48
C PHE A 82 -17.38 5.93 -0.73
N PHE A 83 -16.56 6.80 -1.31
CA PHE A 83 -16.93 7.72 -2.37
C PHE A 83 -15.98 7.70 -3.55
N GLY A 84 -16.58 7.86 -4.73
CA GLY A 84 -15.91 8.14 -6.00
C GLY A 84 -15.00 7.02 -6.49
N ILE A 85 -14.64 7.13 -7.77
CA ILE A 85 -13.61 6.28 -8.37
C ILE A 85 -12.77 7.21 -9.25
N PHE A 86 -11.57 7.51 -8.78
CA PHE A 86 -10.59 8.36 -9.45
C PHE A 86 -9.43 7.51 -9.94
N LYS A 87 -8.54 8.11 -10.74
CA LYS A 87 -7.26 7.50 -11.12
C LYS A 87 -6.10 8.34 -10.65
N ALA A 88 -5.01 7.70 -10.23
CA ALA A 88 -3.74 8.37 -9.99
C ALA A 88 -3.15 8.86 -11.32
N LYS A 89 -2.79 10.15 -11.41
CA LYS A 89 -2.20 10.73 -12.64
C LYS A 89 -0.72 10.40 -12.79
N ASN A 90 -0.05 10.09 -11.69
CA ASN A 90 1.39 9.89 -11.65
C ASN A 90 1.73 8.65 -10.82
N ASP A 91 2.94 8.12 -11.04
CA ASP A 91 3.50 7.13 -10.13
C ASP A 91 3.86 7.79 -8.79
N TRP A 92 3.64 7.03 -7.71
CA TRP A 92 4.03 7.36 -6.34
C TRP A 92 3.35 8.59 -5.73
N LEU A 93 3.62 8.81 -4.44
CA LEU A 93 3.37 10.09 -3.77
C LEU A 93 4.59 11.02 -3.95
N PHE A 94 4.32 12.32 -4.00
CA PHE A 94 5.29 13.39 -3.83
C PHE A 94 5.18 14.02 -2.44
N LEU A 95 6.21 14.77 -2.06
CA LEU A 95 6.28 15.52 -0.83
C LEU A 95 5.84 16.97 -1.06
N ASP A 96 4.84 17.40 -0.31
CA ASP A 96 4.59 18.80 -0.01
C ASP A 96 4.74 18.98 1.50
N ASN A 97 5.99 19.24 1.91
CA ASN A 97 6.44 19.05 3.28
C ASN A 97 5.68 19.95 4.27
N ASN A 98 5.63 19.55 5.54
CA ASN A 98 4.95 20.31 6.58
C ASN A 98 5.79 21.52 7.05
N ASP A 99 5.84 22.56 6.24
CA ASP A 99 6.44 23.85 6.59
C ASP A 99 5.48 25.01 6.24
N ARG A 100 5.98 26.25 6.32
CA ARG A 100 5.18 27.45 6.06
C ARG A 100 4.76 27.60 4.60
N GLN A 101 5.37 26.84 3.68
CA GLN A 101 5.08 26.89 2.25
C GLN A 101 4.16 25.74 1.80
N GLN A 102 3.73 24.87 2.72
CA GLN A 102 2.83 23.78 2.38
C GLN A 102 1.53 24.31 1.76
N TYR A 103 1.23 23.83 0.56
CA TYR A 103 0.10 24.33 -0.21
C TYR A 103 -1.22 23.98 0.47
N ILE A 104 -2.11 24.96 0.54
CA ILE A 104 -3.47 24.92 1.12
C ILE A 104 -3.56 24.38 2.56
N LYS A 105 -2.46 24.45 3.34
CA LYS A 105 -2.41 23.91 4.71
C LYS A 105 -3.46 24.55 5.62
N ASN A 106 -3.69 25.86 5.49
CA ASN A 106 -4.63 26.59 6.32
C ASN A 106 -6.07 26.14 6.05
N GLU A 107 -6.42 25.95 4.78
CA GLU A 107 -7.73 25.49 4.32
C GLU A 107 -7.96 24.03 4.70
N LEU A 108 -6.92 23.19 4.63
CA LEU A 108 -6.98 21.80 5.07
C LEU A 108 -7.15 21.66 6.59
N GLY A 109 -6.73 22.66 7.37
CA GLY A 109 -6.73 22.63 8.84
C GLY A 109 -5.73 21.63 9.45
N LYS A 110 -4.97 20.92 8.61
CA LYS A 110 -3.94 19.94 9.01
C LYS A 110 -2.94 19.72 7.88
N SER A 111 -1.78 19.16 8.21
CA SER A 111 -0.79 18.77 7.19
C SER A 111 -1.21 17.48 6.47
N LEU A 112 -1.17 17.55 5.14
CA LEU A 112 -1.16 16.38 4.26
C LEU A 112 0.18 16.34 3.53
N THR A 113 1.19 15.84 4.22
CA THR A 113 2.60 15.87 3.78
C THR A 113 2.86 15.09 2.47
N PHE A 114 2.20 13.93 2.31
CA PHE A 114 2.40 13.05 1.17
C PHE A 114 1.16 13.09 0.27
N ARG A 115 1.35 13.41 -1.02
CA ARG A 115 0.25 13.65 -1.95
C ARG A 115 0.49 12.99 -3.31
N THR A 116 -0.57 12.70 -4.05
CA THR A 116 -0.53 12.35 -5.47
C THR A 116 -1.63 13.10 -6.20
N LEU A 117 -1.41 13.41 -7.48
CA LEU A 117 -2.44 14.02 -8.31
C LEU A 117 -3.40 12.94 -8.79
N ILE A 118 -4.68 13.27 -8.82
CA ILE A 118 -5.73 12.37 -9.29
C ILE A 118 -6.50 12.99 -10.44
N GLU A 119 -7.21 12.17 -11.19
CA GLU A 119 -8.17 12.60 -12.19
C GLU A 119 -9.50 11.87 -12.00
N PRO A 120 -10.64 12.54 -12.31
CA PRO A 120 -11.93 11.88 -12.33
C PRO A 120 -11.92 10.68 -13.28
N TYR A 121 -12.55 9.56 -12.88
CA TYR A 121 -12.74 8.41 -13.77
C TYR A 121 -14.20 7.98 -13.86
N LYS A 122 -14.78 7.52 -12.75
CA LYS A 122 -16.21 7.21 -12.64
C LYS A 122 -16.75 7.84 -11.36
N ILE A 123 -17.36 9.01 -11.51
CA ILE A 123 -17.78 9.81 -10.37
C ILE A 123 -19.25 9.55 -10.11
N TYR A 124 -19.56 9.30 -8.83
CA TYR A 124 -20.89 9.02 -8.35
C TYR A 124 -21.20 9.96 -7.20
N ALA A 125 -22.44 10.45 -7.13
CA ALA A 125 -22.83 11.46 -6.13
C ALA A 125 -22.90 10.87 -4.73
N GLU A 126 -23.49 9.67 -4.58
CA GLU A 126 -23.70 9.01 -3.31
C GLU A 126 -22.56 8.06 -2.96
N GLY A 127 -22.22 8.02 -1.67
CA GLY A 127 -21.27 7.09 -1.10
C GLY A 127 -21.96 5.84 -0.55
N VAL A 128 -21.23 4.72 -0.55
CA VAL A 128 -21.65 3.47 0.10
C VAL A 128 -21.27 3.54 1.56
N THR A 129 -22.18 3.21 2.46
CA THR A 129 -21.88 3.29 3.88
C THR A 129 -20.98 2.15 4.36
N GLU A 130 -20.38 2.32 5.53
CA GLU A 130 -19.61 1.23 6.16
C GLU A 130 -20.45 -0.01 6.39
N TRP A 131 -21.69 0.13 6.84
CA TRP A 131 -22.60 -0.97 7.04
C TRP A 131 -22.83 -1.76 5.74
N GLU A 132 -23.13 -1.05 4.65
CA GLU A 132 -23.35 -1.65 3.32
C GLU A 132 -22.09 -2.37 2.80
N ALA A 133 -20.90 -1.85 3.07
CA ALA A 133 -19.66 -2.39 2.54
C ALA A 133 -19.02 -3.49 3.41
N LEU A 134 -19.09 -3.36 4.74
CA LEU A 134 -18.29 -4.16 5.68
C LEU A 134 -19.13 -5.10 6.55
N ASP A 135 -20.37 -4.72 6.87
CA ASP A 135 -21.21 -5.45 7.82
C ASP A 135 -22.30 -6.28 7.11
N GLU A 136 -22.77 -5.85 5.94
CA GLU A 136 -23.80 -6.58 5.21
C GLU A 136 -23.28 -7.85 4.51
N ILE A 137 -23.60 -9.00 5.10
CA ILE A 137 -23.16 -10.33 4.63
C ILE A 137 -24.24 -11.14 3.89
N LYS A 138 -25.44 -10.59 3.68
CA LYS A 138 -26.60 -11.35 3.13
C LYS A 138 -26.31 -12.06 1.80
N ASN A 139 -25.43 -11.47 0.98
CA ASN A 139 -25.05 -11.99 -0.33
C ASN A 139 -23.67 -12.67 -0.32
N MET A 140 -23.13 -13.00 0.85
CA MET A 140 -21.86 -13.71 0.99
C MET A 140 -22.12 -15.16 1.39
N THR A 141 -21.41 -16.08 0.74
CA THR A 141 -21.48 -17.52 1.02
C THR A 141 -20.29 -18.01 1.85
N SER A 142 -19.26 -17.19 2.03
CA SER A 142 -18.06 -17.54 2.79
C SER A 142 -17.39 -16.29 3.39
N PRO A 143 -16.75 -16.40 4.58
CA PRO A 143 -16.02 -15.29 5.19
C PRO A 143 -14.92 -14.68 4.31
N ASN A 144 -14.30 -15.46 3.42
CA ASN A 144 -13.24 -14.95 2.54
C ASN A 144 -13.71 -13.88 1.55
N GLN A 145 -15.02 -13.74 1.31
CA GLN A 145 -15.59 -12.74 0.42
C GLN A 145 -15.74 -11.35 1.08
N MET A 146 -15.50 -11.25 2.39
CA MET A 146 -15.54 -9.97 3.11
C MET A 146 -14.39 -9.04 2.69
N LEU A 147 -14.58 -7.73 2.89
CA LEU A 147 -13.57 -6.70 2.64
C LEU A 147 -12.55 -6.62 3.80
N TRP A 148 -11.83 -7.72 4.04
CA TRP A 148 -10.89 -7.87 5.16
C TRP A 148 -9.85 -6.75 5.24
N SER A 149 -9.30 -6.29 4.12
CA SER A 149 -8.33 -5.19 4.11
C SER A 149 -8.89 -3.93 4.76
N LEU A 150 -10.18 -3.64 4.55
CA LEU A 150 -10.88 -2.48 5.13
C LEU A 150 -11.31 -2.73 6.58
N ILE A 151 -11.75 -3.94 6.90
CA ILE A 151 -12.08 -4.35 8.28
C ILE A 151 -10.84 -4.22 9.18
N TYR A 152 -9.71 -4.79 8.79
CA TYR A 152 -8.46 -4.68 9.54
C TYR A 152 -8.00 -3.23 9.69
N ARG A 153 -8.15 -2.43 8.64
CA ARG A 153 -7.88 -0.99 8.69
C ARG A 153 -8.76 -0.28 9.73
N LYS A 154 -10.06 -0.62 9.81
CA LYS A 154 -10.98 -0.03 10.80
C LYS A 154 -10.59 -0.41 12.23
N LEU A 155 -10.23 -1.67 12.46
CA LEU A 155 -9.86 -2.18 13.78
C LEU A 155 -8.54 -1.59 14.31
N LYS A 156 -7.54 -1.36 13.44
CA LYS A 156 -6.22 -0.87 13.86
C LYS A 156 -6.08 0.65 13.84
N GLY A 157 -6.75 1.31 12.88
CA GLY A 157 -6.51 2.71 12.56
C GLY A 157 -5.08 2.98 12.03
N ASN A 158 -4.68 4.25 12.02
CA ASN A 158 -3.29 4.73 11.86
C ASN A 158 -2.67 4.78 10.45
N ARG A 159 -3.35 4.37 9.38
CA ARG A 159 -2.87 4.57 7.99
C ARG A 159 -3.88 5.38 7.18
N GLY A 160 -3.40 6.42 6.51
CA GLY A 160 -4.23 7.31 5.68
C GLY A 160 -4.38 6.86 4.22
N ASN A 161 -3.66 5.82 3.81
CA ASN A 161 -3.72 5.22 2.48
C ASN A 161 -3.61 3.70 2.60
N THR A 162 -4.69 2.97 2.31
CA THR A 162 -4.77 1.51 2.41
C THR A 162 -5.00 0.90 1.03
N MET A 163 -4.21 -0.09 0.64
CA MET A 163 -4.52 -0.89 -0.55
C MET A 163 -5.66 -1.86 -0.21
N ILE A 164 -6.42 -2.23 -1.22
CA ILE A 164 -7.33 -3.37 -1.15
C ILE A 164 -6.98 -4.35 -2.27
N THR A 165 -7.29 -5.63 -2.06
CA THR A 165 -7.06 -6.66 -3.07
C THR A 165 -7.94 -6.43 -4.30
N ILE A 166 -7.62 -7.13 -5.39
CA ILE A 166 -8.34 -6.98 -6.68
C ILE A 166 -9.85 -7.26 -6.51
N TYR A 167 -10.22 -8.37 -5.86
CA TYR A 167 -11.62 -8.75 -5.69
C TYR A 167 -12.37 -7.80 -4.74
N GLU A 168 -11.69 -7.29 -3.71
CA GLU A 168 -12.26 -6.28 -2.81
C GLU A 168 -12.55 -4.97 -3.56
N ALA A 169 -11.64 -4.55 -4.45
CA ALA A 169 -11.81 -3.37 -5.28
C ALA A 169 -12.99 -3.51 -6.26
N GLU A 170 -13.11 -4.66 -6.92
CA GLU A 170 -14.22 -4.97 -7.82
C GLU A 170 -15.56 -4.91 -7.07
N ARG A 171 -15.63 -5.52 -5.88
CA ARG A 171 -16.82 -5.52 -5.02
C ARG A 171 -17.18 -4.11 -4.56
N LEU A 172 -16.24 -3.35 -4.00
CA LEU A 172 -16.49 -1.99 -3.51
C LEU A 172 -16.93 -1.06 -4.64
N THR A 173 -16.27 -1.15 -5.80
CA THR A 173 -16.68 -0.43 -7.01
C THR A 173 -18.12 -0.77 -7.41
N GLN A 174 -18.49 -2.06 -7.38
CA GLN A 174 -19.84 -2.47 -7.76
C GLN A 174 -20.89 -1.97 -6.77
N LEU A 175 -20.59 -1.93 -5.47
CA LEU A 175 -21.47 -1.32 -4.46
C LEU A 175 -21.69 0.17 -4.75
N ILE A 176 -20.63 0.93 -5.04
CA ILE A 176 -20.73 2.37 -5.35
C ILE A 176 -21.60 2.60 -6.59
N ARG A 177 -21.39 1.80 -7.63
CA ARG A 177 -22.20 1.85 -8.85
C ARG A 177 -23.67 1.57 -8.58
N ASN A 178 -23.96 0.50 -7.83
CA ASN A 178 -25.33 0.10 -7.53
C ASN A 178 -26.06 1.14 -6.68
N LYS A 179 -25.38 1.71 -5.67
CA LYS A 179 -25.93 2.78 -4.81
C LYS A 179 -26.44 3.97 -5.62
N ASN A 180 -25.79 4.26 -6.74
CA ASN A 180 -26.09 5.38 -7.62
C ASN A 180 -26.92 5.00 -8.84
N ASN A 181 -27.58 3.83 -8.84
CA ASN A 181 -28.32 3.32 -9.99
C ASN A 181 -27.51 3.34 -11.29
N ARG A 182 -26.20 3.11 -11.17
CA ARG A 182 -25.22 3.15 -12.27
C ARG A 182 -25.16 4.48 -13.02
N THR A 183 -25.68 5.56 -12.43
CA THR A 183 -25.71 6.90 -13.01
C THR A 183 -24.51 7.69 -12.52
N GLU A 184 -23.62 8.03 -13.45
CA GLU A 184 -22.44 8.84 -13.15
C GLU A 184 -22.80 10.33 -13.11
N LEU A 185 -22.11 11.07 -12.24
CA LEU A 185 -22.22 12.50 -12.12
C LEU A 185 -21.45 13.16 -13.29
N ASN A 186 -22.17 13.87 -14.16
CA ASN A 186 -21.54 14.61 -15.26
C ASN A 186 -21.05 15.99 -14.77
N CYS A 187 -19.75 16.07 -14.49
CA CYS A 187 -19.06 17.32 -14.16
C CYS A 187 -18.08 17.77 -15.26
N GLU A 188 -18.42 17.56 -16.53
CA GLU A 188 -17.59 18.05 -17.63
C GLU A 188 -17.37 19.58 -17.50
N ASN A 189 -16.10 20.00 -17.54
CA ASN A 189 -15.64 21.39 -17.35
C ASN A 189 -16.04 22.05 -16.01
N LYS A 190 -16.48 21.26 -15.02
CA LYS A 190 -16.91 21.71 -13.70
C LYS A 190 -15.99 21.17 -12.61
N ALA A 191 -15.76 21.96 -11.57
CA ALA A 191 -15.04 21.50 -10.39
C ALA A 191 -15.90 20.51 -9.60
N LEU A 192 -15.25 19.49 -9.04
CA LEU A 192 -15.87 18.58 -8.08
C LEU A 192 -15.77 19.19 -6.68
N SER A 193 -16.77 18.95 -5.85
CA SER A 193 -16.74 19.31 -4.43
C SER A 193 -17.59 18.32 -3.62
N PHE A 194 -17.58 18.47 -2.30
CA PHE A 194 -18.39 17.67 -1.39
C PHE A 194 -19.33 18.57 -0.60
N ASP A 195 -20.62 18.26 -0.64
CA ASP A 195 -21.63 18.89 0.20
C ASP A 195 -21.81 18.08 1.49
N PRO A 196 -21.38 18.59 2.66
CA PRO A 196 -21.50 17.86 3.92
C PRO A 196 -22.94 17.81 4.46
N MET A 197 -23.84 18.68 4.02
CA MET A 197 -25.24 18.69 4.50
C MET A 197 -26.02 17.53 3.91
N VAL A 198 -25.90 17.31 2.60
CA VAL A 198 -26.54 16.16 1.92
C VAL A 198 -25.61 14.95 1.78
N GLN A 199 -24.33 15.11 2.14
CA GLN A 199 -23.28 14.08 2.06
C GLN A 199 -23.13 13.48 0.66
N LYS A 200 -23.03 14.35 -0.35
CA LYS A 200 -22.88 13.97 -1.76
C LYS A 200 -21.71 14.69 -2.42
N ILE A 201 -21.08 14.03 -3.39
CA ILE A 201 -20.24 14.71 -4.37
C ILE A 201 -21.14 15.55 -5.28
N ILE A 202 -20.74 16.78 -5.54
CA ILE A 202 -21.46 17.75 -6.38
C ILE A 202 -20.52 18.35 -7.44
N CYS A 203 -21.11 18.84 -8.54
CA CYS A 203 -20.41 19.69 -9.50
C CYS A 203 -20.63 21.16 -9.14
N LEU A 204 -19.56 21.94 -9.06
CA LEU A 204 -19.63 23.39 -8.97
C LEU A 204 -19.66 24.01 -10.38
N VAL A 205 -20.13 25.25 -10.49
CA VAL A 205 -20.12 25.99 -11.77
C VAL A 205 -18.70 26.41 -12.16
N GLU A 206 -17.81 26.56 -11.17
CA GLU A 206 -16.40 26.93 -11.36
C GLU A 206 -15.62 25.85 -12.11
N ARG A 207 -14.50 26.25 -12.74
CA ARG A 207 -13.56 25.29 -13.33
C ARG A 207 -12.73 24.58 -12.25
N PRO A 208 -12.27 23.34 -12.51
CA PRO A 208 -11.38 22.63 -11.61
C PRO A 208 -10.14 23.45 -11.25
N ARG A 209 -9.75 23.44 -9.97
CA ARG A 209 -8.53 24.13 -9.53
C ARG A 209 -7.33 23.23 -9.78
N ALA A 210 -6.29 23.78 -10.37
CA ALA A 210 -5.03 23.06 -10.54
C ALA A 210 -4.27 23.05 -9.21
N TYR A 211 -3.73 21.89 -8.85
CA TYR A 211 -2.80 21.78 -7.74
C TYR A 211 -1.49 22.52 -8.07
N ALA A 212 -1.16 23.55 -7.30
CA ALA A 212 0.03 24.40 -7.50
C ALA A 212 1.09 24.23 -6.39
N GLY A 213 0.91 23.28 -5.48
CA GLY A 213 1.86 23.02 -4.40
C GLY A 213 3.14 22.34 -4.89
N ARG A 214 4.10 22.21 -3.97
CA ARG A 214 5.34 21.48 -4.23
C ARG A 214 5.04 20.02 -4.55
N GLN A 215 5.84 19.47 -5.46
CA GLN A 215 5.78 18.08 -5.91
C GLN A 215 7.17 17.46 -5.83
N GLU A 216 7.81 17.56 -4.66
CA GLU A 216 9.16 17.06 -4.45
C GLU A 216 9.18 15.52 -4.50
N ALA A 217 10.10 14.95 -5.29
CA ALA A 217 10.29 13.51 -5.33
C ALA A 217 10.82 13.00 -3.99
N ILE A 218 10.27 11.88 -3.52
CA ILE A 218 10.71 11.23 -2.29
C ILE A 218 11.87 10.28 -2.58
N ASN A 219 13.00 10.44 -1.90
CA ASN A 219 14.17 9.58 -1.98
C ASN A 219 14.69 9.23 -0.59
N LEU A 220 14.56 7.96 -0.22
CA LEU A 220 15.01 7.42 1.06
C LEU A 220 16.36 6.70 1.00
N LEU A 221 16.94 6.55 -0.19
CA LEU A 221 18.14 5.73 -0.37
C LEU A 221 19.33 6.20 0.48
N PRO A 222 19.65 7.52 0.58
CA PRO A 222 20.72 7.97 1.45
C PRO A 222 20.49 7.61 2.92
N ARG A 223 19.24 7.74 3.41
CA ARG A 223 18.89 7.39 4.79
C ARG A 223 18.97 5.88 5.03
N LEU A 224 18.50 5.07 4.08
CA LEU A 224 18.55 3.61 4.14
C LEU A 224 20.00 3.13 4.25
N ILE A 225 20.88 3.62 3.37
CA ILE A 225 22.31 3.27 3.34
C ILE A 225 22.99 3.61 4.66
N ALA A 226 22.76 4.82 5.18
CA ALA A 226 23.31 5.22 6.47
C ALA A 226 22.88 4.28 7.60
N LYS A 227 21.58 3.92 7.67
CA LYS A 227 21.09 2.99 8.70
C LYS A 227 21.67 1.58 8.56
N TYR A 228 21.89 1.10 7.33
CA TYR A 228 22.55 -0.17 7.07
C TYR A 228 24.01 -0.17 7.58
N GLN A 229 24.76 0.89 7.26
CA GLN A 229 26.17 1.04 7.66
C GLN A 229 26.33 1.17 9.18
N ASP A 230 25.40 1.87 9.83
CA ASP A 230 25.38 2.06 11.28
C ASP A 230 24.88 0.83 12.06
N GLY A 231 24.42 -0.24 11.37
CA GLY A 231 23.82 -1.41 12.01
C GLY A 231 22.47 -1.14 12.68
N ASN A 232 21.78 -0.07 12.28
CA ASN A 232 20.47 0.32 12.82
C ASN A 232 19.34 -0.51 12.19
N SER A 233 18.15 -0.54 12.80
CA SER A 233 16.98 -1.18 12.15
C SER A 233 16.46 -0.31 11.00
N PHE A 234 16.23 -0.92 9.83
CA PHE A 234 15.78 -0.19 8.62
C PHE A 234 14.75 -0.96 7.78
N GLU A 235 14.08 -1.97 8.34
CA GLU A 235 13.13 -2.82 7.59
C GLU A 235 12.02 -2.01 6.90
N SER A 236 11.48 -0.98 7.54
CA SER A 236 10.50 -0.07 6.91
C SER A 236 11.09 0.71 5.72
N HIS A 237 12.38 1.05 5.76
CA HIS A 237 13.06 1.72 4.65
C HIS A 237 13.25 0.74 3.49
N LEU A 238 13.62 -0.51 3.78
CA LEU A 238 13.71 -1.58 2.80
C LEU A 238 12.36 -1.84 2.13
N GLN A 239 11.27 -1.91 2.91
CA GLN A 239 9.91 -2.04 2.38
C GLN A 239 9.57 -0.88 1.44
N ALA A 240 9.84 0.37 1.85
CA ALA A 240 9.61 1.55 1.02
C ALA A 240 10.45 1.55 -0.27
N TYR A 241 11.70 1.08 -0.20
CA TYR A 241 12.57 0.93 -1.37
C TYR A 241 11.99 -0.11 -2.33
N ILE A 242 11.62 -1.30 -1.83
CA ILE A 242 11.09 -2.38 -2.68
C ILE A 242 9.76 -1.95 -3.32
N THR A 243 8.81 -1.39 -2.55
CA THR A 243 7.52 -0.97 -3.13
C THR A 243 7.68 0.12 -4.18
N LYS A 244 8.67 1.02 -4.02
CA LYS A 244 8.97 2.06 -5.02
C LYS A 244 9.53 1.47 -6.32
N ASN A 245 10.48 0.53 -6.21
CA ASN A 245 11.32 0.11 -7.33
C ASN A 245 10.80 -1.15 -8.05
N LEU A 246 10.04 -2.02 -7.38
CA LEU A 246 9.57 -3.27 -7.97
C LEU A 246 8.64 -3.01 -9.18
N GLY A 247 9.02 -3.55 -10.34
CA GLY A 247 8.29 -3.44 -11.60
C GLY A 247 8.38 -2.06 -12.27
N LYS A 248 9.45 -1.30 -11.99
CA LYS A 248 9.67 0.06 -12.52
C LYS A 248 10.93 0.22 -13.36
N GLY A 249 11.72 -0.83 -13.53
CA GLY A 249 12.99 -0.86 -14.26
C GLY A 249 14.13 -0.11 -13.55
N THR A 250 13.95 0.29 -12.29
CA THR A 250 14.92 1.12 -11.56
C THR A 250 15.96 0.32 -10.79
N ASN A 251 15.67 -0.95 -10.45
CA ASN A 251 16.64 -1.89 -9.90
C ASN A 251 16.52 -3.24 -10.60
N LYS A 252 17.44 -3.53 -11.52
CA LYS A 252 17.42 -4.77 -12.32
C LYS A 252 17.57 -6.03 -11.48
N SER A 253 18.50 -6.03 -10.52
CA SER A 253 18.73 -7.19 -9.65
C SER A 253 17.48 -7.57 -8.85
N LEU A 254 16.73 -6.59 -8.34
CA LEU A 254 15.45 -6.81 -7.64
C LEU A 254 14.39 -7.43 -8.56
N GLU A 255 14.27 -6.92 -9.79
CA GLU A 255 13.26 -7.39 -10.75
C GLU A 255 13.56 -8.79 -11.26
N GLU A 256 14.82 -9.07 -11.58
CA GLU A 256 15.28 -10.38 -12.04
C GLU A 256 14.97 -11.46 -10.99
N VAL A 257 15.28 -11.21 -9.72
CA VAL A 257 15.09 -12.24 -8.68
C VAL A 257 13.64 -12.38 -8.23
N ILE A 258 12.84 -11.30 -8.21
CA ILE A 258 11.43 -11.37 -7.74
C ILE A 258 10.46 -11.67 -8.90
N LEU A 259 10.50 -10.87 -9.96
CA LEU A 259 9.49 -10.89 -11.03
C LEU A 259 9.85 -11.87 -12.14
N ASP A 260 11.13 -12.06 -12.43
CA ASP A 260 11.60 -12.94 -13.52
C ASP A 260 10.95 -12.56 -14.87
N GLY A 261 10.95 -11.25 -15.17
CA GLY A 261 10.35 -10.68 -16.38
C GLY A 261 8.82 -10.55 -16.36
N ALA A 262 8.13 -11.00 -15.30
CA ALA A 262 6.68 -10.92 -15.20
C ALA A 262 6.18 -9.50 -14.93
N GLU A 263 5.03 -9.15 -15.52
CA GLU A 263 4.34 -7.88 -15.28
C GLU A 263 3.49 -7.96 -13.99
N ILE A 264 3.52 -6.88 -13.21
CA ILE A 264 2.75 -6.74 -11.98
C ILE A 264 1.31 -6.33 -12.30
N GLU A 265 0.33 -7.17 -11.94
CA GLU A 265 -1.09 -6.81 -12.02
C GLU A 265 -1.58 -6.07 -10.75
N TRP A 266 -0.97 -6.31 -9.59
CA TRP A 266 -1.35 -5.68 -8.32
C TRP A 266 -0.17 -5.65 -7.35
N LEU A 267 -0.09 -4.62 -6.50
CA LEU A 267 0.98 -4.47 -5.51
C LEU A 267 0.42 -3.91 -4.19
N GLY A 268 0.59 -4.68 -3.12
CA GLY A 268 0.33 -4.26 -1.75
C GLY A 268 1.57 -4.36 -0.86
N ASN A 269 1.54 -3.63 0.26
CA ASN A 269 2.46 -3.76 1.38
C ASN A 269 1.65 -3.77 2.67
N GLU A 270 2.17 -4.29 3.78
CA GLU A 270 1.42 -4.38 5.04
C GLU A 270 0.06 -5.10 4.88
N VAL A 271 -0.01 -6.09 3.98
CA VAL A 271 -1.25 -6.80 3.65
C VAL A 271 -1.65 -7.65 4.85
N SER A 272 -2.81 -7.34 5.44
CA SER A 272 -3.22 -7.97 6.70
C SER A 272 -3.53 -9.46 6.49
N CYS A 273 -2.91 -10.32 7.29
CA CYS A 273 -3.02 -11.77 7.18
C CYS A 273 -3.20 -12.41 8.57
N GLY A 274 -4.44 -12.38 9.07
CA GLY A 274 -4.85 -13.05 10.30
C GLY A 274 -5.30 -12.11 11.42
N VAL A 275 -6.08 -12.67 12.35
CA VAL A 275 -6.74 -11.90 13.43
C VAL A 275 -5.77 -11.33 14.46
N GLY A 276 -4.54 -11.87 14.56
CA GLY A 276 -3.47 -11.36 15.42
C GLY A 276 -2.74 -10.12 14.88
N MET A 277 -3.30 -9.45 13.87
CA MET A 277 -2.71 -8.27 13.19
C MET A 277 -1.36 -8.54 12.50
N GLN A 278 -1.07 -9.79 12.15
CA GLN A 278 0.07 -10.14 11.30
C GLN A 278 -0.15 -9.59 9.89
N ARG A 279 0.95 -9.24 9.21
CA ARG A 279 0.93 -8.62 7.89
C ARG A 279 2.03 -9.18 7.02
N ILE A 280 1.73 -9.37 5.74
CA ILE A 280 2.71 -9.64 4.69
C ILE A 280 3.37 -8.30 4.34
N ASP A 281 4.69 -8.22 4.41
CA ASP A 281 5.41 -6.96 4.23
C ASP A 281 5.19 -6.38 2.83
N VAL A 282 5.36 -7.19 1.80
CA VAL A 282 5.07 -6.84 0.40
C VAL A 282 4.43 -8.03 -0.29
N MET A 283 3.43 -7.78 -1.13
CA MET A 283 2.80 -8.83 -1.93
C MET A 283 2.45 -8.27 -3.31
N PRO A 284 3.22 -8.56 -4.37
CA PRO A 284 2.74 -8.40 -5.73
C PRO A 284 1.91 -9.61 -6.16
N SER A 285 1.01 -9.36 -7.11
CA SER A 285 0.43 -10.39 -7.96
C SER A 285 0.90 -10.13 -9.39
N VAL A 286 1.32 -11.18 -10.07
CA VAL A 286 1.92 -11.13 -11.42
C VAL A 286 1.28 -12.17 -12.33
N ILE A 287 1.45 -12.01 -13.65
CA ILE A 287 1.10 -13.04 -14.63
C ILE A 287 2.38 -13.70 -15.17
N LYS A 288 2.55 -14.99 -14.88
CA LYS A 288 3.65 -15.83 -15.40
C LYS A 288 3.05 -16.94 -16.25
N ASN A 289 3.43 -17.05 -17.53
CA ASN A 289 2.95 -18.09 -18.44
C ASN A 289 1.42 -18.23 -18.47
N ASN A 290 0.70 -17.09 -18.55
CA ASN A 290 -0.77 -16.99 -18.47
C ASN A 290 -1.42 -17.45 -17.14
N GLN A 291 -0.61 -17.78 -16.13
CA GLN A 291 -1.07 -18.13 -14.80
C GLN A 291 -0.78 -16.98 -13.84
N ARG A 292 -1.74 -16.68 -12.95
CA ARG A 292 -1.55 -15.68 -11.91
C ARG A 292 -0.72 -16.27 -10.79
N VAL A 293 0.27 -15.51 -10.32
CA VAL A 293 1.12 -15.89 -9.19
C VAL A 293 1.10 -14.75 -8.16
N VAL A 294 0.71 -15.07 -6.94
CA VAL A 294 0.85 -14.16 -5.79
C VAL A 294 2.14 -14.45 -5.05
N ILE A 295 2.90 -13.40 -4.74
CA ILE A 295 4.25 -13.53 -4.21
C ILE A 295 4.27 -12.90 -2.80
N PRO A 296 3.94 -13.63 -1.72
CA PRO A 296 4.11 -13.08 -0.38
C PRO A 296 5.60 -12.93 -0.06
N ILE A 297 6.04 -11.71 0.23
CA ILE A 297 7.42 -11.37 0.55
C ILE A 297 7.51 -11.00 2.02
N GLU A 298 8.37 -11.71 2.75
CA GLU A 298 8.84 -11.34 4.08
C GLU A 298 10.17 -10.59 3.97
N LEU A 299 10.32 -9.50 4.71
CA LEU A 299 11.54 -8.71 4.76
C LEU A 299 12.25 -8.88 6.11
N LYS A 300 13.58 -8.91 6.06
CA LYS A 300 14.45 -8.83 7.24
C LYS A 300 15.59 -7.86 6.99
N ALA A 301 15.73 -6.83 7.82
CA ALA A 301 16.89 -5.93 7.81
C ALA A 301 18.17 -6.55 8.40
N VAL A 302 18.10 -7.82 8.81
CA VAL A 302 19.16 -8.63 9.41
C VAL A 302 19.29 -9.94 8.65
N GLU A 303 20.28 -10.77 9.00
CA GLU A 303 20.39 -12.12 8.47
C GLU A 303 19.13 -12.94 8.81
N ALA A 304 18.74 -13.84 7.91
CA ALA A 304 17.58 -14.70 8.10
C ALA A 304 17.79 -15.73 9.22
N ASP A 305 16.69 -16.12 9.87
CA ASP A 305 16.64 -17.16 10.88
C ASP A 305 15.53 -18.19 10.62
N GLU A 306 15.62 -19.34 11.29
CA GLU A 306 14.69 -20.47 11.13
C GLU A 306 13.22 -20.10 11.43
N LYS A 307 12.97 -19.07 12.25
CA LYS A 307 11.62 -18.63 12.60
C LYS A 307 10.93 -17.90 11.46
N ASN A 308 11.69 -17.39 10.48
CA ASN A 308 11.11 -16.74 9.30
C ASN A 308 10.17 -17.69 8.53
N THR A 309 10.46 -19.00 8.51
CA THR A 309 9.56 -19.99 7.88
C THR A 309 8.19 -20.11 8.55
N VAL A 310 8.11 -19.88 9.86
CA VAL A 310 6.82 -19.89 10.59
C VAL A 310 5.95 -18.72 10.14
N GLN A 311 6.56 -17.56 9.93
CA GLN A 311 5.86 -16.37 9.47
C GLN A 311 5.36 -16.56 8.03
N ILE A 312 6.22 -17.06 7.15
CA ILE A 312 5.89 -17.37 5.75
C ILE A 312 4.81 -18.44 5.64
N GLN A 313 4.82 -19.47 6.49
CA GLN A 313 3.77 -20.48 6.53
C GLN A 313 2.40 -19.86 6.76
N ARG A 314 2.30 -18.91 7.71
CA ARG A 314 1.04 -18.21 7.96
C ARG A 314 0.58 -17.36 6.79
N TYR A 315 1.51 -16.84 5.98
CA TYR A 315 1.16 -16.13 4.75
C TYR A 315 0.53 -17.08 3.73
N VAL A 316 1.15 -18.24 3.52
CA VAL A 316 0.60 -19.30 2.65
C VAL A 316 -0.79 -19.72 3.13
N ASP A 317 -0.92 -20.03 4.43
CA ASP A 317 -2.20 -20.46 5.02
C ASP A 317 -3.30 -19.40 4.85
N TRP A 318 -2.98 -18.12 5.04
CA TRP A 318 -3.94 -17.04 4.88
C TRP A 318 -4.31 -16.83 3.41
N ILE A 319 -3.34 -16.82 2.51
CA ILE A 319 -3.58 -16.65 1.06
C ILE A 319 -4.48 -17.75 0.52
N GLU A 320 -4.23 -19.01 0.90
CA GLU A 320 -5.03 -20.16 0.48
C GLU A 320 -6.49 -20.06 0.96
N GLN A 321 -6.71 -19.56 2.17
CA GLN A 321 -8.06 -19.48 2.76
C GLN A 321 -8.84 -18.23 2.34
N TYR A 322 -8.17 -17.10 2.19
CA TYR A 322 -8.80 -15.78 2.06
C TYR A 322 -8.63 -15.14 0.68
N TYR A 323 -7.50 -15.34 0.00
CA TYR A 323 -7.25 -14.72 -1.30
C TYR A 323 -7.62 -15.64 -2.47
N ILE A 324 -7.05 -16.85 -2.52
CA ILE A 324 -7.20 -17.80 -3.63
C ILE A 324 -8.67 -18.10 -3.98
N PRO A 325 -9.59 -18.29 -3.01
CA PRO A 325 -10.99 -18.58 -3.33
C PRO A 325 -11.70 -17.45 -4.08
N ASN A 326 -11.23 -16.21 -3.94
CA ASN A 326 -11.76 -15.05 -4.65
C ASN A 326 -10.96 -14.73 -5.93
N ARG A 327 -9.70 -15.15 -5.98
CA ARG A 327 -8.79 -14.86 -7.09
C ARG A 327 -7.78 -15.99 -7.26
N GLN A 328 -8.14 -17.00 -8.06
CA GLN A 328 -7.28 -18.15 -8.33
C GLN A 328 -5.89 -17.72 -8.79
N SER A 329 -4.89 -18.25 -8.09
CA SER A 329 -3.47 -17.92 -8.24
C SER A 329 -2.62 -19.04 -7.67
N ASP A 330 -1.42 -19.22 -8.20
CA ASP A 330 -0.36 -19.99 -7.54
C ASP A 330 0.34 -19.10 -6.50
N ILE A 331 0.98 -19.71 -5.51
CA ILE A 331 1.70 -18.98 -4.45
C ILE A 331 3.21 -19.19 -4.64
N GLU A 332 3.97 -18.11 -4.66
CA GLU A 332 5.45 -18.13 -4.68
C GLU A 332 6.00 -17.36 -3.47
N PRO A 333 6.23 -18.04 -2.32
CA PRO A 333 6.73 -17.37 -1.13
C PRO A 333 8.18 -16.92 -1.29
N VAL A 334 8.48 -15.74 -0.76
CA VAL A 334 9.80 -15.11 -0.85
C VAL A 334 10.24 -14.62 0.53
N LEU A 335 11.50 -14.88 0.87
CA LEU A 335 12.21 -14.24 1.98
C LEU A 335 13.31 -13.35 1.42
N VAL A 336 13.30 -12.06 1.77
CA VAL A 336 14.40 -11.12 1.48
C VAL A 336 15.08 -10.75 2.78
N ALA A 337 16.37 -11.07 2.93
CA ALA A 337 17.13 -10.79 4.15
C ALA A 337 18.50 -10.17 3.84
N LYS A 338 19.14 -9.59 4.86
CA LYS A 338 20.53 -9.12 4.72
C LYS A 338 21.43 -10.32 4.40
N LYS A 339 22.39 -10.11 3.49
CA LYS A 339 23.37 -11.14 3.08
C LYS A 339 24.05 -11.79 4.29
N THR A 340 24.03 -13.12 4.35
CA THR A 340 24.70 -13.88 5.40
C THR A 340 26.20 -13.90 5.20
N GLU A 341 26.96 -13.51 6.22
CA GLU A 341 28.43 -13.48 6.17
C GLU A 341 29.03 -14.89 6.23
N ASN A 342 28.55 -15.74 7.15
CA ASN A 342 29.08 -17.09 7.36
C ASN A 342 28.04 -18.18 7.06
N LYS A 343 28.04 -18.64 5.79
CA LYS A 343 27.18 -19.74 5.30
C LYS A 343 27.62 -21.14 5.77
N GLN A 344 28.73 -21.27 6.50
CA GLN A 344 29.14 -22.53 7.13
C GLN A 344 28.71 -22.61 8.61
N SER A 345 28.05 -21.57 9.12
CA SER A 345 27.61 -21.54 10.51
C SER A 345 26.46 -22.54 10.75
N ASN A 346 26.40 -23.09 11.96
CA ASN A 346 25.28 -23.95 12.39
C ASN A 346 23.92 -23.24 12.28
N ALA A 347 23.89 -21.91 12.44
CA ALA A 347 22.67 -21.12 12.28
C ALA A 347 22.18 -21.14 10.82
N TYR A 348 23.09 -20.92 9.87
CA TYR A 348 22.76 -20.99 8.44
C TYR A 348 22.34 -22.39 8.01
N LEU A 349 23.03 -23.43 8.47
CA LEU A 349 22.65 -24.81 8.16
C LEU A 349 21.23 -25.15 8.66
N ARG A 350 20.88 -24.73 9.89
CA ARG A 350 19.51 -24.89 10.42
C ARG A 350 18.47 -24.08 9.63
N LEU A 351 18.84 -22.89 9.17
CA LEU A 351 18.00 -22.08 8.30
C LEU A 351 17.67 -22.85 7.01
N ILE A 352 18.68 -23.39 6.33
CA ILE A 352 18.49 -24.17 5.09
C ILE A 352 17.66 -25.43 5.33
N ASP A 353 17.91 -26.15 6.43
CA ASP A 353 17.08 -27.30 6.82
C ASP A 353 15.62 -26.90 7.04
N SER A 354 15.37 -25.72 7.62
CA SER A 354 14.01 -25.19 7.80
C SER A 354 13.33 -24.89 6.46
N PHE A 355 14.06 -24.35 5.47
CA PHE A 355 13.54 -24.10 4.13
C PHE A 355 13.21 -25.41 3.41
N ASN A 356 14.11 -26.39 3.47
CA ASN A 356 13.89 -27.70 2.87
C ASN A 356 12.68 -28.42 3.48
N ARG A 357 12.49 -28.31 4.79
CA ARG A 357 11.29 -28.82 5.48
C ARG A 357 10.03 -28.10 5.04
N PHE A 358 10.06 -26.77 4.97
CA PHE A 358 8.94 -25.96 4.50
C PHE A 358 8.53 -26.36 3.08
N ASN A 359 9.50 -26.49 2.16
CA ASN A 359 9.27 -26.86 0.76
C ASN A 359 8.67 -28.27 0.65
N LYS A 360 9.17 -29.22 1.44
CA LYS A 360 8.64 -30.60 1.46
C LYS A 360 7.19 -30.65 1.94
N VAL A 361 6.84 -29.87 2.98
CA VAL A 361 5.49 -29.85 3.56
C VAL A 361 4.49 -29.15 2.64
N ASN A 362 4.91 -28.12 1.90
CA ASN A 362 4.02 -27.29 1.08
C ASN A 362 4.12 -27.55 -0.43
N ASN A 363 4.73 -28.64 -0.87
CA ASN A 363 5.00 -28.93 -2.29
C ASN A 363 3.74 -28.92 -3.19
N ASN A 364 2.57 -29.22 -2.63
CA ASN A 364 1.28 -29.21 -3.35
C ASN A 364 0.47 -27.92 -3.13
N ARG A 365 0.97 -26.98 -2.32
CA ARG A 365 0.27 -25.76 -1.89
C ARG A 365 0.91 -24.50 -2.46
N CYS A 366 2.23 -24.48 -2.60
CA CYS A 366 2.98 -23.35 -3.14
C CYS A 366 4.27 -23.80 -3.82
N ASN A 367 4.84 -22.90 -4.61
CA ASN A 367 6.18 -23.07 -5.16
C ASN A 367 7.24 -23.09 -4.03
N PRO A 368 8.41 -23.68 -4.27
CA PRO A 368 9.51 -23.65 -3.30
C PRO A 368 9.85 -22.22 -2.85
N LEU A 369 10.13 -22.05 -1.56
CA LEU A 369 10.52 -20.79 -0.97
C LEU A 369 11.74 -20.20 -1.69
N LYS A 370 11.57 -19.00 -2.23
CA LYS A 370 12.67 -18.25 -2.83
C LYS A 370 13.38 -17.47 -1.74
N PHE A 371 14.66 -17.75 -1.52
CA PHE A 371 15.50 -17.00 -0.60
C PHE A 371 16.35 -16.00 -1.38
N ILE A 372 16.24 -14.71 -1.02
CA ILE A 372 16.96 -13.61 -1.63
C ILE A 372 17.75 -12.90 -0.54
N GLU A 373 19.02 -12.66 -0.82
CA GLU A 373 19.90 -11.85 0.01
C GLU A 373 20.07 -10.48 -0.64
N PHE A 374 20.17 -9.43 0.17
CA PHE A 374 20.56 -8.11 -0.30
C PHE A 374 21.83 -7.60 0.38
N SER A 375 22.57 -6.79 -0.34
CA SER A 375 23.73 -6.03 0.14
C SER A 375 23.77 -4.64 -0.48
N ILE A 376 24.60 -3.77 0.09
CA ILE A 376 24.94 -2.50 -0.56
C ILE A 376 26.05 -2.74 -1.57
N ASP A 377 25.86 -2.25 -2.80
CA ASP A 377 26.89 -2.20 -3.83
C ASP A 377 26.92 -0.78 -4.43
N GLY A 378 28.05 -0.10 -4.26
CA GLY A 378 28.19 1.33 -4.54
C GLY A 378 27.12 2.16 -3.81
N ASP A 379 26.38 2.96 -4.58
CA ASP A 379 25.30 3.84 -4.08
C ASP A 379 23.91 3.16 -4.08
N GLY A 380 23.84 1.84 -4.29
CA GLY A 380 22.60 1.11 -4.49
C GLY A 380 22.45 -0.15 -3.63
N LEU A 381 21.27 -0.79 -3.76
CA LEU A 381 21.01 -2.12 -3.23
C LEU A 381 21.12 -3.14 -4.37
N MET A 382 21.79 -4.25 -4.08
CA MET A 382 21.94 -5.38 -4.97
C MET A 382 21.27 -6.60 -4.33
N PHE A 383 20.47 -7.33 -5.11
CA PHE A 383 19.69 -8.49 -4.68
C PHE A 383 20.14 -9.76 -5.41
N GLU A 384 20.42 -10.83 -4.67
CA GLU A 384 20.86 -12.12 -5.20
C GLU A 384 19.94 -13.24 -4.73
N LYS A 385 19.51 -14.10 -5.65
CA LYS A 385 18.85 -15.35 -5.29
C LYS A 385 19.88 -16.33 -4.73
N VAL A 386 19.61 -16.89 -3.56
CA VAL A 386 20.43 -17.95 -2.96
C VAL A 386 19.96 -19.31 -3.43
N ILE A 387 20.89 -20.13 -3.90
CA ILE A 387 20.68 -21.55 -4.18
C ILE A 387 21.06 -22.32 -2.91
N TYR A 388 20.16 -23.18 -2.43
CA TYR A 388 20.31 -23.92 -1.18
C TYR A 388 19.75 -25.34 -1.28
#